data_AF-A0A955ZJL8-F1
#
_entry.id   AF-A0A955ZJL8-F1
#
_cell.length_a   1.000
_cell.length_b   1.000
_cell.length_c   1.000
_cell.angle_alpha   90.00
_cell.angle_beta   90.00
_cell.angle_gamma   90.00
#
_symmetry.space_group_name_H-M   'P 1'
#
loop_
_entity.id
_entity.type
_entity.pdbx_description
1 polymer ?
#
loop_
_entity_poly.entity_id
_entity_poly.type
_entity_poly.pdbx_seq_one_letter_code
_entity_poly.pdbx_strand_id
1 'polypeptide(L)'
;MNRRSWVVLALLLAGCGDGEPSQAPDPGIAPGIFGALGEVRPSATPEQQATFERGRAVQLRRFTPATGLGPQFNVTFCGACHERPVPGGSSARYRNFLLVGQKLSDGSFTPTGVNGIQDQYTLAEAGRVPDAENTNNRALRNAIPFFGVGLIAEIPEASILKYADPDDANHDGISGRPNYDRGFVGRFGRKSQTVSIEGFIRGPLFNHAGITTDPLPDSMKAELPVPSVAPPESDALSVSGDLGTVRQRQAAAPAEPTVDDDPVQDPELSADDLFDLVSFAMLLAAPRPDEPTAESEAGRDLFAESGCTGCHVPALRSPRGMIPLYSDLLLHDMGPERGDGVRMGEASGSEFRTQPLWGVGAVAPYLHDGVADTLDEAIRLHAGEAQAARDAYVALAQEDQQLIVTFLESLGGSAQTSAGLLPPDAPMLPVGDYGGPDRELSAPEKDQFLRGRAVFDRDITRGAGLGTAFNGDSCRACHFDPVIGGSGPSDVDVTRQGIIESGVFTAPSGGTMAHHQSLDPLRPDVDPKTNFFELRQTPPIFGFGLIDQIPDSAILAHADPTDADQDGIRGVAHELSDGRLGRLGWKANVPSVAEFARDGLSNEVGVTLADQPGLSFGFA
;
A
#
# COMPACT_ATOMS: atom_id res chain seq x y z
N MET A 1 -36.92 -86.88 -37.63
CA MET A 1 -38.11 -85.99 -37.69
C MET A 1 -38.21 -85.22 -36.39
N ASN A 2 -38.16 -83.88 -36.48
CA ASN A 2 -38.75 -82.83 -35.63
C ASN A 2 -38.87 -83.03 -34.11
N ARG A 3 -38.51 -82.08 -33.23
CA ARG A 3 -38.15 -80.66 -33.34
C ARG A 3 -37.32 -80.26 -32.12
N ARG A 4 -36.32 -79.41 -32.33
CA ARG A 4 -35.49 -78.74 -31.32
C ARG A 4 -36.20 -77.49 -30.80
N SER A 5 -36.07 -77.23 -29.50
CA SER A 5 -36.09 -75.88 -28.92
C SER A 5 -34.97 -75.81 -27.88
N TRP A 6 -33.86 -75.16 -28.25
CA TRP A 6 -32.78 -74.77 -27.35
C TRP A 6 -32.90 -73.26 -27.15
N VAL A 7 -33.06 -72.83 -25.90
CA VAL A 7 -32.96 -71.42 -25.53
C VAL A 7 -31.47 -71.05 -25.54
N VAL A 8 -31.07 -70.23 -26.49
CA VAL A 8 -29.73 -69.62 -26.56
C VAL A 8 -29.75 -68.37 -25.69
N LEU A 9 -29.04 -68.41 -24.58
CA LEU A 9 -28.70 -67.23 -23.79
C LEU A 9 -27.55 -66.52 -24.52
N ALA A 10 -27.84 -65.39 -25.15
CA ALA A 10 -26.83 -64.57 -25.82
C ALA A 10 -25.98 -63.85 -24.77
N LEU A 11 -24.73 -64.30 -24.61
CA LEU A 11 -23.66 -63.54 -23.96
C LEU A 11 -23.33 -62.34 -24.86
N LEU A 12 -23.76 -61.15 -24.44
CA LEU A 12 -23.29 -59.88 -25.02
C LEU A 12 -21.86 -59.63 -24.52
N LEU A 13 -20.89 -59.96 -25.38
CA LEU A 13 -19.54 -59.42 -25.31
C LEU A 13 -19.61 -57.93 -25.72
N ALA A 14 -19.81 -57.04 -24.76
CA ALA A 14 -19.50 -55.64 -24.94
C ALA A 14 -17.99 -55.49 -24.79
N GLY A 15 -17.30 -55.17 -25.89
CA GLY A 15 -15.88 -54.84 -25.86
C GLY A 15 -15.65 -53.63 -24.95
N CYS A 16 -14.74 -53.77 -23.99
CA CYS A 16 -14.14 -52.64 -23.31
C CYS A 16 -13.35 -51.84 -24.36
N GLY A 17 -13.90 -50.73 -24.82
CA GLY A 17 -13.11 -49.70 -25.46
C GLY A 17 -12.36 -48.97 -24.36
N ASP A 18 -11.04 -49.03 -24.37
CA ASP A 18 -10.16 -48.13 -23.63
C ASP A 18 -10.32 -46.71 -24.21
N GLY A 19 -11.44 -46.08 -23.89
CA GLY A 19 -11.60 -44.64 -24.06
C GLY A 19 -10.92 -43.99 -22.87
N GLU A 20 -9.75 -43.38 -23.09
CA GLU A 20 -9.21 -42.40 -22.15
C GLU A 20 -10.35 -41.45 -21.75
N PRO A 21 -10.51 -41.11 -20.45
CA PRO A 21 -11.46 -40.10 -20.05
C PRO A 21 -11.14 -38.85 -20.87
N SER A 22 -12.06 -38.46 -21.74
CA SER A 22 -11.93 -37.26 -22.57
C SER A 22 -11.54 -36.13 -21.63
N GLN A 23 -10.29 -35.68 -21.69
CA GLN A 23 -9.86 -34.49 -20.96
C GLN A 23 -10.84 -33.40 -21.37
N ALA A 24 -11.63 -32.91 -20.40
CA ALA A 24 -12.42 -31.72 -20.63
C ALA A 24 -11.47 -30.68 -21.23
N PRO A 25 -11.87 -29.96 -22.30
CA PRO A 25 -11.00 -28.98 -22.93
C PRO A 25 -10.44 -28.06 -21.85
N ASP A 26 -9.15 -27.73 -21.97
CA ASP A 26 -8.49 -26.75 -21.11
C ASP A 26 -9.43 -25.56 -20.98
N PRO A 27 -9.88 -25.20 -19.75
CA PRO A 27 -10.93 -24.22 -19.57
C PRO A 27 -10.59 -22.83 -20.11
N GLY A 28 -9.34 -22.61 -20.54
CA GLY A 28 -8.87 -21.35 -21.08
C GLY A 28 -8.81 -20.28 -19.99
N ILE A 29 -8.26 -19.11 -20.31
CA ILE A 29 -8.29 -17.96 -19.39
C ILE A 29 -9.74 -17.52 -19.18
N ALA A 30 -10.10 -17.21 -17.93
CA ALA A 30 -11.44 -16.74 -17.61
C ALA A 30 -11.78 -15.46 -18.43
N PRO A 31 -12.93 -15.42 -19.12
CA PRO A 31 -13.25 -14.33 -20.04
C PRO A 31 -13.63 -13.05 -19.29
N GLY A 32 -13.27 -11.89 -19.86
CA GLY A 32 -13.72 -10.58 -19.38
C GLY A 32 -13.14 -10.13 -18.04
N ILE A 33 -12.00 -10.72 -17.62
CA ILE A 33 -11.35 -10.39 -16.34
C ILE A 33 -10.36 -9.22 -16.43
N PHE A 34 -9.82 -8.95 -17.63
CA PHE A 34 -8.71 -8.02 -17.84
C PHE A 34 -9.16 -6.61 -18.20
N GLY A 35 -8.68 -5.63 -17.46
CA GLY A 35 -8.91 -4.19 -17.67
C GLY A 35 -7.61 -3.38 -17.57
N ALA A 36 -7.70 -2.08 -17.83
CA ALA A 36 -6.65 -1.16 -17.42
C ALA A 36 -6.56 -1.14 -15.89
N LEU A 37 -5.42 -0.74 -15.33
CA LEU A 37 -5.29 -0.59 -13.87
C LEU A 37 -6.35 0.40 -13.38
N GLY A 38 -6.98 0.09 -12.25
CA GLY A 38 -7.97 0.96 -11.60
C GLY A 38 -9.39 0.85 -12.17
N GLU A 39 -9.57 0.11 -13.27
CA GLU A 39 -10.86 -0.02 -13.94
C GLU A 39 -11.66 -1.24 -13.46
N VAL A 40 -12.98 -1.14 -13.61
CA VAL A 40 -13.91 -2.23 -13.38
C VAL A 40 -13.68 -3.35 -14.39
N ARG A 41 -13.79 -4.62 -13.95
CA ARG A 41 -13.67 -5.78 -14.86
C ARG A 41 -14.70 -5.72 -15.99
N PRO A 42 -14.33 -6.01 -17.25
CA PRO A 42 -15.27 -5.98 -18.39
C PRO A 42 -16.49 -6.90 -18.25
N SER A 43 -16.40 -7.96 -17.46
CA SER A 43 -17.52 -8.88 -17.21
C SER A 43 -18.57 -8.34 -16.23
N ALA A 44 -18.38 -7.14 -15.66
CA ALA A 44 -19.32 -6.55 -14.71
C ALA A 44 -20.63 -6.11 -15.41
N THR A 45 -21.77 -6.37 -14.77
CA THR A 45 -23.07 -5.86 -15.25
C THR A 45 -23.16 -4.33 -15.09
N PRO A 46 -24.09 -3.63 -15.77
CA PRO A 46 -24.29 -2.19 -15.57
C PRO A 46 -24.53 -1.80 -14.11
N GLU A 47 -25.27 -2.62 -13.35
CA GLU A 47 -25.53 -2.40 -11.92
C GLU A 47 -24.26 -2.57 -11.08
N GLN A 48 -23.41 -3.55 -11.42
CA GLN A 48 -22.11 -3.75 -10.80
C GLN A 48 -21.15 -2.60 -11.12
N GLN A 49 -21.15 -2.08 -12.36
CA GLN A 49 -20.37 -0.90 -12.72
C GLN A 49 -20.81 0.33 -11.92
N ALA A 50 -22.11 0.57 -11.77
CA ALA A 50 -22.61 1.65 -10.93
C ALA A 50 -22.21 1.50 -9.45
N THR A 51 -22.20 0.27 -8.94
CA THR A 51 -21.76 -0.04 -7.56
C THR A 51 -20.26 0.15 -7.39
N PHE A 52 -19.46 -0.29 -8.36
CA PHE A 52 -18.02 -0.03 -8.41
C PHE A 52 -17.70 1.47 -8.34
N GLU A 53 -18.44 2.29 -9.09
CA GLU A 53 -18.26 3.74 -9.10
C GLU A 53 -18.58 4.41 -7.77
N ARG A 54 -19.66 3.97 -7.10
CA ARG A 54 -19.95 4.44 -5.73
C ARG A 54 -18.86 4.00 -4.76
N GLY A 55 -18.41 2.75 -4.85
CA GLY A 55 -17.33 2.23 -4.00
C GLY A 55 -16.00 2.96 -4.20
N ARG A 56 -15.69 3.34 -5.45
CA ARG A 56 -14.54 4.21 -5.77
C ARG A 56 -14.69 5.58 -5.12
N ALA A 57 -15.89 6.15 -5.09
CA ALA A 57 -16.14 7.40 -4.38
C ALA A 57 -15.94 7.25 -2.85
N VAL A 58 -16.37 6.13 -2.25
CA VAL A 58 -16.09 5.83 -0.83
C VAL A 58 -14.60 5.69 -0.57
N GLN A 59 -13.86 4.97 -1.42
CA GLN A 59 -12.42 4.78 -1.31
C GLN A 59 -11.64 6.11 -1.30
N LEU A 60 -12.09 7.08 -2.11
CA LEU A 60 -11.48 8.40 -2.26
C LEU A 60 -12.00 9.43 -1.25
N ARG A 61 -12.95 9.05 -0.38
CA ARG A 61 -13.55 9.94 0.61
C ARG A 61 -12.61 10.08 1.81
N ARG A 62 -12.23 11.33 2.11
CA ARG A 62 -11.50 11.70 3.32
C ARG A 62 -12.42 11.72 4.53
N PHE A 63 -12.00 11.02 5.57
CA PHE A 63 -12.56 11.14 6.90
C PHE A 63 -11.93 12.34 7.62
N THR A 64 -12.73 13.00 8.44
CA THR A 64 -12.35 14.12 9.29
C THR A 64 -12.77 13.81 10.72
N PRO A 65 -12.29 14.56 11.73
CA PRO A 65 -12.78 14.39 13.10
C PRO A 65 -14.31 14.52 13.22
N ALA A 66 -14.95 15.30 12.35
CA ALA A 66 -16.40 15.45 12.33
C ALA A 66 -17.15 14.26 11.71
N THR A 67 -16.43 13.33 11.07
CA THR A 67 -16.97 12.14 10.41
C THR A 67 -16.33 10.85 10.94
N GLY A 68 -15.73 10.88 12.12
CA GLY A 68 -15.22 9.68 12.80
C GLY A 68 -13.72 9.38 12.69
N LEU A 69 -12.91 10.27 12.08
CA LEU A 69 -11.48 10.02 12.00
C LEU A 69 -10.85 9.98 13.41
N GLY A 70 -10.16 8.90 13.75
CA GLY A 70 -9.32 8.81 14.95
C GLY A 70 -9.93 7.97 16.07
N PRO A 71 -9.62 8.24 17.35
CA PRO A 71 -8.79 9.32 17.88
C PRO A 71 -7.28 9.18 17.59
N GLN A 72 -6.85 8.00 17.13
CA GLN A 72 -5.51 7.71 16.62
C GLN A 72 -5.63 7.15 15.20
N PHE A 73 -4.72 7.53 14.32
CA PHE A 73 -4.79 7.13 12.91
C PHE A 73 -3.43 7.21 12.22
N ASN A 74 -3.37 6.63 11.03
CA ASN A 74 -2.26 6.62 10.10
C ASN A 74 -2.61 7.25 8.75
N VAL A 75 -3.88 7.14 8.33
CA VAL A 75 -4.39 7.72 7.08
C VAL A 75 -5.79 8.27 7.27
N THR A 76 -6.17 9.24 6.42
CA THR A 76 -7.52 9.80 6.43
C THR A 76 -8.48 9.15 5.42
N PHE A 77 -8.01 8.25 4.56
CA PHE A 77 -8.82 7.55 3.55
C PHE A 77 -8.08 6.35 2.95
N CYS A 78 -8.82 5.43 2.33
CA CYS A 78 -8.24 4.23 1.71
C CYS A 78 -7.28 4.57 0.56
N GLY A 79 -7.60 5.59 -0.23
CA GLY A 79 -6.78 6.03 -1.36
C GLY A 79 -5.35 6.41 -0.95
N ALA A 80 -5.10 6.91 0.27
CA ALA A 80 -3.77 7.30 0.72
C ALA A 80 -2.74 6.14 0.68
N CYS A 81 -3.18 4.90 0.93
CA CYS A 81 -2.33 3.70 0.86
C CYS A 81 -2.56 2.88 -0.42
N HIS A 82 -3.56 3.22 -1.23
CA HIS A 82 -3.91 2.45 -2.44
C HIS A 82 -3.98 3.37 -3.66
N GLU A 83 -3.03 4.29 -3.76
CA GLU A 83 -2.98 5.36 -4.76
C GLU A 83 -2.17 5.01 -6.02
N ARG A 84 -1.23 4.05 -5.95
CA ARG A 84 -0.18 3.89 -6.96
C ARG A 84 -0.38 2.69 -7.88
N PRO A 85 -0.37 2.86 -9.21
CA PRO A 85 -0.35 4.14 -9.94
C PRO A 85 -1.74 4.78 -10.06
N VAL A 86 -2.77 4.07 -9.61
CA VAL A 86 -4.19 4.44 -9.70
C VAL A 86 -4.93 3.89 -8.47
N PRO A 87 -6.16 4.34 -8.19
CA PRO A 87 -6.96 3.84 -7.08
C PRO A 87 -7.06 2.29 -7.09
N GLY A 88 -6.75 1.69 -5.94
CA GLY A 88 -6.73 0.24 -5.74
C GLY A 88 -5.35 -0.39 -5.96
N GLY A 89 -4.33 0.40 -6.27
CA GLY A 89 -2.96 -0.06 -6.39
C GLY A 89 -2.20 -0.19 -5.05
N SER A 90 -0.87 -0.13 -5.13
CA SER A 90 0.03 -0.11 -3.96
C SER A 90 0.24 1.32 -3.44
N SER A 91 1.25 1.51 -2.60
CA SER A 91 1.65 2.82 -2.08
C SER A 91 3.14 3.09 -2.23
N ALA A 92 3.49 4.38 -2.28
CA ALA A 92 4.87 4.82 -2.07
C ALA A 92 5.33 4.57 -0.61
N ARG A 93 6.63 4.70 -0.36
CA ARG A 93 7.27 4.27 0.91
C ARG A 93 6.85 5.11 2.10
N TYR A 94 6.52 6.40 1.89
CA TYR A 94 6.06 7.27 2.97
C TYR A 94 4.75 6.80 3.63
N ARG A 95 4.00 5.92 2.94
CA ARG A 95 2.75 5.28 3.42
C ARG A 95 2.96 3.88 3.95
N ASN A 96 4.20 3.41 4.03
CA ASN A 96 4.48 2.18 4.74
C ASN A 96 4.05 2.34 6.21
N PHE A 97 3.49 1.29 6.77
CA PHE A 97 3.02 1.28 8.15
C PHE A 97 3.77 0.23 8.96
N LEU A 98 3.74 0.40 10.28
CA LEU A 98 4.45 -0.49 11.19
C LEU A 98 3.46 -1.43 11.86
N LEU A 99 3.80 -2.71 11.81
CA LEU A 99 3.30 -3.70 12.76
C LEU A 99 4.17 -3.65 14.01
N VAL A 100 3.57 -3.53 15.17
CA VAL A 100 4.29 -3.45 16.45
C VAL A 100 3.75 -4.47 17.46
N GLY A 101 4.68 -4.98 18.27
CA GLY A 101 4.33 -5.91 19.34
C GLY A 101 5.50 -6.32 20.21
N GLN A 102 5.15 -7.11 21.21
CA GLN A 102 6.06 -7.80 22.11
C GLN A 102 6.23 -9.25 21.66
N LYS A 103 7.40 -9.57 21.13
CA LYS A 103 7.89 -10.93 20.95
C LYS A 103 8.34 -11.49 22.31
N LEU A 104 7.72 -12.58 22.74
CA LEU A 104 7.98 -13.27 24.00
C LEU A 104 9.12 -14.29 23.86
N SER A 105 9.64 -14.78 24.99
CA SER A 105 10.77 -15.72 25.02
C SER A 105 10.47 -17.09 24.40
N ASP A 106 9.19 -17.48 24.33
CA ASP A 106 8.72 -18.69 23.66
C ASP A 106 8.53 -18.50 22.13
N GLY A 107 8.83 -17.30 21.61
CA GLY A 107 8.68 -16.94 20.21
C GLY A 107 7.25 -16.56 19.80
N SER A 108 6.30 -16.49 20.75
CA SER A 108 4.98 -15.92 20.51
C SER A 108 5.05 -14.39 20.39
N PHE A 109 4.02 -13.80 19.79
CA PHE A 109 3.93 -12.36 19.52
C PHE A 109 2.64 -11.80 20.12
N THR A 110 2.75 -10.74 20.90
CA THR A 110 1.61 -9.98 21.45
C THR A 110 1.60 -8.59 20.82
N PRO A 111 0.58 -8.19 20.06
CA PRO A 111 0.48 -6.91 19.40
C PRO A 111 0.47 -5.78 20.43
N THR A 112 1.12 -4.70 20.08
CA THR A 112 1.00 -3.40 20.75
C THR A 112 0.37 -2.42 19.75
N GLY A 113 -0.13 -1.27 20.21
CA GLY A 113 -0.93 -0.38 19.35
C GLY A 113 -2.30 -0.95 18.96
N VAL A 114 -2.98 -0.32 18.01
CA VAL A 114 -4.35 -0.69 17.61
C VAL A 114 -4.30 -1.94 16.74
N ASN A 115 -4.67 -3.09 17.34
CA ASN A 115 -4.60 -4.41 16.70
C ASN A 115 -3.22 -4.72 16.08
N GLY A 116 -2.14 -4.24 16.71
CA GLY A 116 -0.78 -4.43 16.22
C GLY A 116 -0.32 -3.41 15.19
N ILE A 117 -1.12 -2.40 14.87
CA ILE A 117 -0.72 -1.27 14.01
C ILE A 117 -0.23 -0.13 14.92
N GLN A 118 0.93 0.44 14.57
CA GLN A 118 1.40 1.67 15.21
C GLN A 118 0.77 2.88 14.53
N ASP A 119 -0.05 3.62 15.27
CA ASP A 119 -0.54 4.93 14.83
C ASP A 119 0.57 5.98 14.83
N GLN A 120 0.59 6.83 13.81
CA GLN A 120 1.51 7.96 13.71
C GLN A 120 0.88 9.25 14.24
N TYR A 121 -0.43 9.41 14.08
CA TYR A 121 -1.17 10.64 14.35
C TYR A 121 -2.21 10.45 15.44
N THR A 122 -2.55 11.55 16.11
CA THR A 122 -3.64 11.59 17.08
C THR A 122 -4.31 12.96 17.07
N LEU A 123 -5.59 12.98 17.40
CA LEU A 123 -6.34 14.22 17.64
C LEU A 123 -6.03 14.86 19.00
N ALA A 124 -5.25 14.20 19.85
CA ALA A 124 -4.83 14.71 21.15
C ALA A 124 -3.68 15.74 21.05
N GLU A 125 -3.56 16.61 22.06
CA GLU A 125 -2.58 17.72 22.10
C GLU A 125 -1.10 17.28 21.98
N ALA A 126 -0.76 16.04 22.35
CA ALA A 126 0.62 15.54 22.32
C ALA A 126 1.17 15.32 20.90
N GLY A 127 0.34 15.33 19.85
CA GLY A 127 0.74 15.35 18.44
C GLY A 127 1.44 14.10 17.87
N ARG A 128 2.11 13.26 18.69
CA ARG A 128 2.76 12.01 18.26
C ARG A 128 2.39 10.88 19.22
N VAL A 129 1.98 9.74 18.68
CA VAL A 129 1.63 8.56 19.48
C VAL A 129 2.90 7.77 19.83
N PRO A 130 3.26 7.61 21.11
CA PRO A 130 4.41 6.80 21.51
C PRO A 130 4.14 5.31 21.31
N ASP A 131 5.20 4.52 21.16
CA ASP A 131 5.09 3.08 21.27
C ASP A 131 4.76 2.67 22.71
N ALA A 132 4.07 1.53 22.88
CA ALA A 132 3.91 0.93 24.19
C ALA A 132 5.27 0.49 24.75
N GLU A 133 5.51 0.68 26.05
CA GLU A 133 6.80 0.42 26.71
C GLU A 133 7.34 -1.01 26.52
N ASN A 134 6.45 -2.00 26.35
CA ASN A 134 6.80 -3.40 26.14
C ASN A 134 7.03 -3.78 24.67
N THR A 135 6.91 -2.84 23.73
CA THR A 135 7.15 -3.09 22.31
C THR A 135 8.63 -3.41 22.07
N ASN A 136 8.91 -4.60 21.54
CA ASN A 136 10.28 -5.04 21.25
C ASN A 136 10.45 -5.60 19.83
N ASN A 137 9.39 -5.57 19.03
CA ASN A 137 9.41 -5.96 17.62
C ASN A 137 8.63 -4.92 16.82
N ARG A 138 9.27 -4.37 15.79
CA ARG A 138 8.68 -3.49 14.80
C ARG A 138 8.90 -4.12 13.43
N ALA A 139 7.87 -4.15 12.59
CA ALA A 139 7.95 -4.68 11.25
C ALA A 139 7.28 -3.74 10.25
N LEU A 140 7.92 -3.53 9.10
CA LEU A 140 7.40 -2.64 8.07
C LEU A 140 6.45 -3.39 7.15
N ARG A 141 5.42 -2.67 6.67
CA ARG A 141 4.47 -3.15 5.68
C ARG A 141 4.22 -2.11 4.61
N ASN A 142 4.27 -2.55 3.36
CA ASN A 142 3.76 -1.81 2.21
C ASN A 142 2.36 -2.33 1.82
N ALA A 143 1.49 -1.42 1.39
CA ALA A 143 0.13 -1.74 0.98
C ALA A 143 0.09 -2.71 -0.21
N ILE A 144 -0.86 -3.65 -0.19
CA ILE A 144 -1.01 -4.63 -1.28
C ILE A 144 -1.97 -4.05 -2.34
N PRO A 145 -1.67 -4.16 -3.65
CA PRO A 145 -2.63 -3.82 -4.68
C PRO A 145 -3.85 -4.76 -4.67
N PHE A 146 -5.03 -4.20 -4.90
CA PHE A 146 -6.32 -4.90 -4.91
C PHE A 146 -6.72 -5.42 -6.31
N PHE A 147 -5.87 -5.26 -7.33
CA PHE A 147 -6.22 -5.68 -8.70
C PHE A 147 -6.59 -7.18 -8.75
N GLY A 148 -7.80 -7.47 -9.23
CA GLY A 148 -8.30 -8.82 -9.38
C GLY A 148 -8.59 -9.58 -8.08
N VAL A 149 -8.67 -8.95 -6.90
CA VAL A 149 -8.90 -9.69 -5.63
C VAL A 149 -10.23 -10.43 -5.60
N GLY A 150 -11.25 -9.95 -6.30
CA GLY A 150 -12.51 -10.70 -6.45
C GLY A 150 -12.33 -12.01 -7.23
N LEU A 151 -11.38 -12.08 -8.16
CA LEU A 151 -11.07 -13.32 -8.87
C LEU A 151 -10.38 -14.33 -7.96
N ILE A 152 -9.54 -13.85 -7.03
CA ILE A 152 -8.90 -14.67 -6.00
C ILE A 152 -9.96 -15.30 -5.08
N ALA A 153 -11.00 -14.55 -4.71
CA ALA A 153 -12.10 -15.07 -3.91
C ALA A 153 -12.85 -16.23 -4.57
N GLU A 154 -12.90 -16.28 -5.91
CA GLU A 154 -13.57 -17.34 -6.67
C GLU A 154 -12.72 -18.62 -6.79
N ILE A 155 -11.44 -18.60 -6.41
CA ILE A 155 -10.55 -19.77 -6.52
C ILE A 155 -10.93 -20.82 -5.45
N PRO A 156 -11.32 -22.04 -5.87
CA PRO A 156 -11.64 -23.12 -4.95
C PRO A 156 -10.41 -23.52 -4.13
N GLU A 157 -10.62 -23.92 -2.87
CA GLU A 157 -9.53 -24.36 -1.99
C GLU A 157 -8.72 -25.52 -2.59
N ALA A 158 -9.41 -26.46 -3.26
CA ALA A 158 -8.76 -27.57 -3.93
C ALA A 158 -7.77 -27.13 -5.03
N SER A 159 -7.98 -25.96 -5.66
CA SER A 159 -7.04 -25.42 -6.64
C SER A 159 -5.76 -24.89 -5.99
N ILE A 160 -5.85 -24.36 -4.77
CA ILE A 160 -4.71 -23.88 -3.95
C ILE A 160 -3.97 -25.07 -3.34
N LEU A 161 -4.71 -25.95 -2.65
CA LEU A 161 -4.16 -27.12 -1.96
C LEU A 161 -3.49 -28.13 -2.90
N LYS A 162 -3.75 -28.06 -4.21
CA LYS A 162 -3.03 -28.85 -5.22
C LYS A 162 -1.51 -28.58 -5.20
N TYR A 163 -1.09 -27.39 -4.81
CA TYR A 163 0.32 -26.97 -4.75
C TYR A 163 0.90 -27.05 -3.34
N ALA A 164 0.11 -27.47 -2.35
CA ALA A 164 0.60 -27.58 -0.97
C ALA A 164 1.54 -28.78 -0.83
N ASP A 165 2.74 -28.54 -0.33
CA ASP A 165 3.76 -29.55 -0.04
C ASP A 165 4.45 -29.26 1.30
N PRO A 166 3.71 -29.26 2.43
CA PRO A 166 4.23 -28.81 3.71
C PRO A 166 5.40 -29.65 4.27
N ASP A 167 5.62 -30.84 3.71
CA ASP A 167 6.66 -31.78 4.13
C ASP A 167 7.83 -31.85 3.12
N ASP A 168 7.84 -31.00 2.07
CA ASP A 168 8.83 -31.03 0.96
C ASP A 168 9.03 -32.46 0.43
N ALA A 169 7.92 -33.12 0.09
CA ALA A 169 7.89 -34.52 -0.27
C ALA A 169 8.60 -34.80 -1.60
N ASN A 170 8.70 -33.78 -2.46
CA ASN A 170 9.42 -33.84 -3.74
C ASN A 170 10.91 -33.49 -3.61
N HIS A 171 11.36 -33.00 -2.45
CA HIS A 171 12.73 -32.57 -2.14
C HIS A 171 13.27 -31.48 -3.08
N ASP A 172 12.41 -30.56 -3.52
CA ASP A 172 12.81 -29.37 -4.26
C ASP A 172 13.18 -28.19 -3.33
N GLY A 173 12.93 -28.34 -2.02
CA GLY A 173 13.24 -27.34 -1.00
C GLY A 173 12.17 -26.27 -0.84
N ILE A 174 10.99 -26.43 -1.45
CA ILE A 174 9.84 -25.54 -1.37
C ILE A 174 8.74 -26.26 -0.58
N SER A 175 8.26 -25.64 0.51
CA SER A 175 7.32 -26.24 1.44
C SER A 175 6.00 -25.48 1.48
N GLY A 176 5.37 -25.23 0.34
CA GLY A 176 4.16 -24.41 0.25
C GLY A 176 3.06 -24.85 1.24
N ARG A 177 2.70 -23.96 2.19
CA ARG A 177 1.69 -24.27 3.22
C ARG A 177 0.46 -23.36 3.14
N PRO A 178 -0.77 -23.88 3.31
CA PRO A 178 -1.92 -23.02 3.49
C PRO A 178 -1.89 -22.34 4.86
N ASN A 179 -2.46 -21.14 4.95
CA ASN A 179 -2.93 -20.59 6.23
C ASN A 179 -4.45 -20.79 6.32
N TYR A 180 -4.99 -20.76 7.54
CA TYR A 180 -6.40 -21.01 7.78
C TYR A 180 -7.08 -19.89 8.57
N ASP A 181 -8.30 -19.53 8.18
CA ASP A 181 -9.23 -18.72 8.96
C ASP A 181 -10.56 -19.48 9.09
N ARG A 182 -11.01 -19.72 10.33
CA ARG A 182 -12.24 -20.48 10.65
C ARG A 182 -12.36 -21.85 9.96
N GLY A 183 -11.22 -22.50 9.69
CA GLY A 183 -11.16 -23.82 9.04
C GLY A 183 -11.10 -23.79 7.50
N PHE A 184 -11.06 -22.60 6.90
CA PHE A 184 -11.00 -22.40 5.45
C PHE A 184 -9.64 -21.86 5.04
N VAL A 185 -9.20 -22.18 3.82
CA VAL A 185 -7.91 -21.72 3.29
C VAL A 185 -7.96 -20.21 3.09
N GLY A 186 -7.13 -19.49 3.86
CA GLY A 186 -7.03 -18.05 3.78
C GLY A 186 -6.38 -17.60 2.46
N ARG A 187 -6.79 -16.41 2.00
CA ARG A 187 -6.44 -15.91 0.65
C ARG A 187 -5.97 -14.46 0.65
N PHE A 188 -6.36 -13.68 1.66
CA PHE A 188 -6.12 -12.23 1.69
C PHE A 188 -5.11 -11.84 2.77
N GLY A 189 -4.44 -10.72 2.52
CA GLY A 189 -3.31 -10.25 3.31
C GLY A 189 -1.95 -10.83 2.87
N ARG A 190 -0.87 -10.34 3.50
CA ARG A 190 0.52 -10.75 3.22
C ARG A 190 0.82 -12.15 3.74
N LYS A 191 0.03 -12.69 4.68
CA LYS A 191 0.22 -14.02 5.27
C LYS A 191 -1.04 -14.89 5.15
N SER A 192 -1.91 -14.63 4.17
CA SER A 192 -3.16 -15.39 3.96
C SER A 192 -4.05 -15.49 5.21
N GLN A 193 -4.06 -14.48 6.09
CA GLN A 193 -4.65 -14.62 7.42
C GLN A 193 -6.18 -14.50 7.47
N THR A 194 -6.84 -14.21 6.35
CA THR A 194 -8.31 -14.10 6.27
C THR A 194 -8.87 -14.65 4.96
N VAL A 195 -10.10 -15.17 5.04
CA VAL A 195 -10.90 -15.66 3.89
C VAL A 195 -11.90 -14.63 3.39
N SER A 196 -12.11 -13.54 4.15
CA SER A 196 -13.14 -12.53 3.88
C SER A 196 -12.52 -11.23 3.37
N ILE A 197 -12.93 -10.79 2.18
CA ILE A 197 -12.59 -9.46 1.64
C ILE A 197 -13.18 -8.36 2.54
N GLU A 198 -14.42 -8.52 2.98
CA GLU A 198 -15.07 -7.57 3.90
C GLU A 198 -14.27 -7.43 5.20
N GLY A 199 -13.91 -8.54 5.83
CA GLY A 199 -13.09 -8.51 7.07
C GLY A 199 -11.71 -7.90 6.83
N PHE A 200 -11.13 -8.12 5.64
CA PHE A 200 -9.86 -7.51 5.24
C PHE A 200 -9.97 -6.00 4.94
N ILE A 201 -11.15 -5.47 4.60
CA ILE A 201 -11.39 -4.03 4.36
C ILE A 201 -11.79 -3.32 5.66
N ARG A 202 -12.67 -3.92 6.46
CA ARG A 202 -13.08 -3.39 7.78
C ARG A 202 -11.91 -3.26 8.75
N GLY A 203 -10.95 -4.20 8.67
CA GLY A 203 -9.76 -4.16 9.53
C GLY A 203 -8.96 -2.88 9.37
N PRO A 204 -8.49 -2.51 8.16
CA PRO A 204 -7.77 -1.27 7.95
C PRO A 204 -8.60 0.01 8.15
N LEU A 205 -9.92 -0.01 7.90
CA LEU A 205 -10.79 1.12 8.25
C LEU A 205 -10.62 1.48 9.74
N PHE A 206 -10.73 0.48 10.61
CA PHE A 206 -10.56 0.67 12.05
C PHE A 206 -9.09 0.89 12.45
N ASN A 207 -8.19 0.01 12.03
CA ASN A 207 -6.80 0.00 12.53
C ASN A 207 -5.90 1.12 11.98
N HIS A 208 -6.28 1.75 10.85
CA HIS A 208 -5.48 2.83 10.25
C HIS A 208 -6.19 4.18 10.20
N ALA A 209 -7.53 4.21 10.24
CA ALA A 209 -8.27 5.46 10.18
C ALA A 209 -9.17 5.69 11.42
N GLY A 210 -9.29 4.70 12.31
CA GLY A 210 -10.23 4.74 13.43
C GLY A 210 -11.67 4.38 13.05
N ILE A 211 -11.97 4.25 11.76
CA ILE A 211 -13.35 4.22 11.28
C ILE A 211 -14.10 2.95 11.69
N THR A 212 -15.21 3.14 12.39
CA THR A 212 -16.06 2.08 12.90
C THR A 212 -17.09 1.62 11.87
N THR A 213 -17.32 0.30 11.85
CA THR A 213 -18.19 -0.39 10.89
C THR A 213 -18.93 -1.55 11.55
N ASP A 214 -20.19 -1.73 11.18
CA ASP A 214 -20.90 -2.99 11.39
C ASP A 214 -20.55 -4.00 10.30
N PRO A 215 -20.57 -5.32 10.59
CA PRO A 215 -20.51 -6.34 9.55
C PRO A 215 -21.71 -6.19 8.59
N LEU A 216 -21.52 -6.49 7.31
CA LEU A 216 -22.63 -6.48 6.35
C LEU A 216 -23.68 -7.53 6.77
N PRO A 217 -24.98 -7.17 6.74
CA PRO A 217 -26.06 -8.14 6.92
C PRO A 217 -25.99 -9.27 5.89
N ASP A 218 -26.44 -10.46 6.25
CA ASP A 218 -26.42 -11.64 5.36
C ASP A 218 -27.16 -11.39 4.03
N SER A 219 -28.22 -10.58 4.06
CA SER A 219 -28.94 -10.18 2.84
C SER A 219 -28.05 -9.38 1.89
N MET A 220 -27.24 -8.46 2.39
CA MET A 220 -26.31 -7.68 1.58
C MET A 220 -25.12 -8.52 1.13
N LYS A 221 -24.59 -9.40 1.99
CA LYS A 221 -23.52 -10.34 1.62
C LYS A 221 -23.93 -11.25 0.45
N ALA A 222 -25.20 -11.67 0.41
CA ALA A 222 -25.74 -12.48 -0.69
C ALA A 222 -25.82 -11.72 -2.03
N GLU A 223 -25.81 -10.38 -2.00
CA GLU A 223 -25.86 -9.51 -3.17
C GLU A 223 -24.48 -9.05 -3.66
N LEU A 224 -23.40 -9.41 -2.94
CA LEU A 224 -22.04 -9.03 -3.33
C LEU A 224 -21.66 -9.58 -4.72
N PRO A 225 -20.83 -8.84 -5.50
CA PRO A 225 -20.48 -9.22 -6.87
C PRO A 225 -19.77 -10.56 -7.03
N VAL A 226 -19.11 -11.01 -5.96
CA VAL A 226 -18.46 -12.31 -5.86
C VAL A 226 -19.01 -12.98 -4.60
N PRO A 227 -19.48 -14.24 -4.69
CA PRO A 227 -19.91 -14.98 -3.50
C PRO A 227 -18.77 -15.02 -2.48
N SER A 228 -18.94 -14.31 -1.37
CA SER A 228 -18.03 -14.42 -0.24
C SER A 228 -18.29 -15.77 0.41
N VAL A 229 -17.43 -16.76 0.14
CA VAL A 229 -17.46 -18.05 0.83
C VAL A 229 -16.88 -17.86 2.23
N ALA A 230 -17.58 -17.08 3.06
CA ALA A 230 -17.35 -17.00 4.49
C ALA A 230 -18.48 -17.79 5.14
N PRO A 231 -18.30 -19.09 5.40
CA PRO A 231 -19.29 -19.85 6.12
C PRO A 231 -19.50 -19.27 7.53
N PRO A 232 -20.68 -19.46 8.11
CA PRO A 232 -21.02 -18.92 9.42
C PRO A 232 -20.04 -19.42 10.48
N GLU A 233 -19.74 -18.57 11.48
CA GLU A 233 -18.82 -18.93 12.58
C GLU A 233 -19.23 -20.20 13.34
N SER A 234 -20.51 -20.59 13.28
CA SER A 234 -21.05 -21.76 13.97
C SER A 234 -20.54 -23.11 13.47
N ASP A 235 -19.96 -23.19 12.27
CA ASP A 235 -19.43 -24.45 11.71
C ASP A 235 -17.92 -24.63 11.96
N ALA A 236 -17.26 -23.65 12.59
CA ALA A 236 -15.84 -23.75 12.94
C ALA A 236 -15.66 -24.61 14.20
N LEU A 237 -15.61 -25.93 14.04
CA LEU A 237 -14.93 -26.80 15.01
C LEU A 237 -13.45 -26.35 15.08
N SER A 238 -13.12 -25.56 16.09
CA SER A 238 -11.74 -25.21 16.42
C SER A 238 -11.00 -26.45 16.90
N VAL A 239 -10.51 -27.27 15.98
CA VAL A 239 -9.55 -28.33 16.29
C VAL A 239 -8.23 -27.92 15.66
N SER A 240 -7.48 -27.08 16.38
CA SER A 240 -6.03 -27.01 16.22
C SER A 240 -5.37 -26.99 17.60
N GLY A 241 -5.19 -28.20 18.15
CA GLY A 241 -3.93 -28.73 18.65
C GLY A 241 -3.08 -28.03 19.71
N ASP A 242 -3.33 -26.79 20.15
CA ASP A 242 -2.52 -26.19 21.22
C ASP A 242 -3.34 -25.23 22.09
N LEU A 243 -3.74 -25.73 23.26
CA LEU A 243 -4.44 -24.98 24.30
C LEU A 243 -3.44 -24.01 24.96
N GLY A 244 -3.15 -22.87 24.32
CA GLY A 244 -2.32 -21.85 24.96
C GLY A 244 -1.90 -20.66 24.09
N THR A 245 -1.85 -20.78 22.77
CA THR A 245 -1.43 -19.68 21.90
C THR A 245 -2.63 -19.00 21.27
N VAL A 246 -2.90 -17.75 21.62
CA VAL A 246 -3.86 -16.89 20.90
C VAL A 246 -3.38 -16.78 19.45
N ARG A 247 -4.01 -17.50 18.51
CA ARG A 247 -3.73 -17.39 17.08
C ARG A 247 -4.38 -16.11 16.57
N GLN A 248 -3.59 -15.06 16.45
CA GLN A 248 -4.09 -13.72 16.15
C GLN A 248 -4.43 -13.52 14.68
N ARG A 249 -5.51 -12.77 14.46
CA ARG A 249 -5.99 -12.29 13.15
C ARG A 249 -5.57 -10.83 12.95
N GLN A 250 -4.27 -10.56 13.03
CA GLN A 250 -3.77 -9.20 12.87
C GLN A 250 -4.24 -8.59 11.54
N ALA A 251 -4.70 -7.34 11.60
CA ALA A 251 -5.20 -6.52 10.50
C ALA A 251 -6.58 -6.84 9.90
N ALA A 252 -7.28 -7.93 10.27
CA ALA A 252 -8.66 -8.17 9.84
C ALA A 252 -9.65 -7.83 10.96
N ALA A 253 -10.79 -7.24 10.62
CA ALA A 253 -11.84 -6.98 11.61
C ALA A 253 -12.52 -8.27 12.08
N PRO A 254 -13.01 -8.32 13.34
CA PRO A 254 -13.85 -9.41 13.81
C PRO A 254 -15.17 -9.49 13.03
N ALA A 255 -15.90 -10.60 13.22
CA ALA A 255 -17.26 -10.73 12.71
C ALA A 255 -18.26 -9.79 13.40
N GLU A 256 -17.87 -9.18 14.51
CA GLU A 256 -18.67 -8.24 15.30
C GLU A 256 -18.47 -6.79 14.87
N PRO A 257 -19.38 -5.87 15.27
CA PRO A 257 -19.17 -4.43 15.15
C PRO A 257 -17.84 -3.99 15.75
N THR A 258 -17.17 -3.05 15.09
CA THR A 258 -16.06 -2.30 15.69
C THR A 258 -16.63 -1.06 16.37
N VAL A 259 -16.05 -0.66 17.50
CA VAL A 259 -16.45 0.52 18.28
C VAL A 259 -15.20 1.22 18.79
N ASP A 260 -15.30 2.52 19.04
CA ASP A 260 -14.25 3.28 19.70
C ASP A 260 -14.80 4.23 20.78
N ASP A 261 -13.97 5.17 21.26
CA ASP A 261 -14.31 6.13 22.31
C ASP A 261 -14.04 7.56 21.81
N ASP A 262 -14.68 7.90 20.69
CA ASP A 262 -14.68 9.23 20.10
C ASP A 262 -16.07 9.91 20.26
N PRO A 263 -16.21 11.21 19.94
CA PRO A 263 -17.47 11.94 20.11
C PRO A 263 -18.51 11.71 18.99
N VAL A 264 -18.20 10.90 17.98
CA VAL A 264 -19.03 10.56 16.83
C VAL A 264 -19.81 9.26 17.11
N GLN A 265 -20.94 9.08 16.43
CA GLN A 265 -21.80 7.92 16.67
C GLN A 265 -21.38 6.72 15.83
N ASP A 266 -21.09 5.61 16.51
CA ASP A 266 -20.86 4.31 15.87
C ASP A 266 -22.13 3.67 15.24
N PRO A 267 -22.00 2.96 14.10
CA PRO A 267 -20.83 2.96 13.22
C PRO A 267 -20.77 4.24 12.37
N GLU A 268 -19.57 4.75 12.10
CA GLU A 268 -19.39 5.97 11.31
C GLU A 268 -19.51 5.71 9.81
N LEU A 269 -19.14 4.50 9.36
CA LEU A 269 -19.38 4.05 7.98
C LEU A 269 -20.69 3.28 7.88
N SER A 270 -21.58 3.76 7.02
CA SER A 270 -22.85 3.07 6.74
C SER A 270 -22.64 1.70 6.08
N ALA A 271 -23.61 0.80 6.26
CA ALA A 271 -23.60 -0.51 5.60
C ALA A 271 -23.61 -0.40 4.05
N ASP A 272 -24.28 0.61 3.50
CA ASP A 272 -24.31 0.86 2.05
C ASP A 272 -22.93 1.29 1.53
N ASP A 273 -22.25 2.21 2.24
CA ASP A 273 -20.90 2.62 1.88
C ASP A 273 -19.91 1.45 2.00
N LEU A 274 -20.04 0.62 3.03
CA LEU A 274 -19.23 -0.58 3.20
C LEU A 274 -19.49 -1.59 2.05
N PHE A 275 -20.75 -1.80 1.68
CA PHE A 275 -21.12 -2.69 0.56
C PHE A 275 -20.53 -2.20 -0.76
N ASP A 276 -20.63 -0.90 -1.03
CA ASP A 276 -20.06 -0.29 -2.23
C ASP A 276 -18.54 -0.41 -2.24
N LEU A 277 -17.86 -0.15 -1.11
CA LEU A 277 -16.40 -0.27 -0.99
C LEU A 277 -15.90 -1.72 -1.17
N VAL A 278 -16.59 -2.70 -0.57
CA VAL A 278 -16.27 -4.13 -0.76
C VAL A 278 -16.52 -4.54 -2.21
N SER A 279 -17.60 -4.06 -2.82
CA SER A 279 -17.91 -4.31 -4.23
C SER A 279 -16.88 -3.72 -5.18
N PHE A 280 -16.36 -2.52 -4.89
CA PHE A 280 -15.25 -1.91 -5.63
C PHE A 280 -14.04 -2.85 -5.67
N ALA A 281 -13.60 -3.34 -4.51
CA ALA A 281 -12.50 -4.30 -4.43
C ALA A 281 -12.77 -5.60 -5.20
N MET A 282 -13.98 -6.17 -5.08
CA MET A 282 -14.36 -7.41 -5.76
C MET A 282 -14.45 -7.28 -7.29
N LEU A 283 -14.75 -6.08 -7.79
CA LEU A 283 -14.97 -5.82 -9.21
C LEU A 283 -13.74 -5.22 -9.91
N LEU A 284 -12.72 -4.80 -9.16
CA LEU A 284 -11.48 -4.26 -9.70
C LEU A 284 -10.80 -5.27 -10.62
N ALA A 285 -10.55 -4.87 -11.87
CA ALA A 285 -10.06 -5.77 -12.90
C ALA A 285 -8.67 -6.34 -12.59
N ALA A 286 -8.38 -7.53 -13.15
CA ALA A 286 -6.99 -7.95 -13.28
C ALA A 286 -6.30 -7.05 -14.33
N PRO A 287 -5.03 -6.66 -14.12
CA PRO A 287 -4.27 -5.89 -15.11
C PRO A 287 -4.17 -6.68 -16.41
N ARG A 288 -4.50 -6.05 -17.54
CA ARG A 288 -4.32 -6.64 -18.86
C ARG A 288 -2.82 -6.81 -19.15
N PRO A 289 -2.33 -8.03 -19.40
CA PRO A 289 -0.96 -8.25 -19.86
C PRO A 289 -0.72 -7.58 -21.22
N ASP A 290 0.51 -7.20 -21.47
CA ASP A 290 0.92 -6.68 -22.78
C ASP A 290 0.88 -7.80 -23.83
N GLU A 291 0.81 -7.40 -25.11
CA GLU A 291 0.95 -8.36 -26.20
C GLU A 291 2.33 -9.02 -26.13
N PRO A 292 2.44 -10.36 -26.19
CA PRO A 292 3.72 -11.04 -26.11
C PRO A 292 4.71 -10.58 -27.19
N THR A 293 5.96 -10.39 -26.80
CA THR A 293 7.09 -10.14 -27.69
C THR A 293 8.08 -11.29 -27.58
N ALA A 294 9.03 -11.38 -28.50
CA ALA A 294 10.07 -12.41 -28.43
C ALA A 294 10.88 -12.32 -27.12
N GLU A 295 11.12 -11.11 -26.64
CA GLU A 295 11.81 -10.85 -25.38
C GLU A 295 10.98 -11.27 -24.15
N SER A 296 9.69 -10.92 -24.10
CA SER A 296 8.84 -11.30 -22.96
C SER A 296 8.55 -12.81 -22.93
N GLU A 297 8.48 -13.47 -24.09
CA GLU A 297 8.38 -14.94 -24.17
C GLU A 297 9.67 -15.62 -23.72
N ALA A 298 10.83 -15.16 -24.17
CA ALA A 298 12.12 -15.68 -23.72
C ALA A 298 12.32 -15.46 -22.20
N GLY A 299 11.92 -14.30 -21.70
CA GLY A 299 11.93 -13.97 -20.27
C GLY A 299 11.02 -14.88 -19.44
N ARG A 300 9.84 -15.22 -19.94
CA ARG A 300 8.93 -16.19 -19.30
C ARG A 300 9.56 -17.57 -19.19
N ASP A 301 10.21 -18.02 -20.26
CA ASP A 301 10.84 -19.33 -20.30
C ASP A 301 12.04 -19.38 -19.33
N LEU A 302 12.89 -18.35 -19.33
CA LEU A 302 13.98 -18.19 -18.36
C LEU A 302 13.48 -18.09 -16.90
N PHE A 303 12.33 -17.44 -16.67
CA PHE A 303 11.69 -17.37 -15.35
C PHE A 303 11.29 -18.76 -14.84
N ALA A 304 10.73 -19.60 -15.71
CA ALA A 304 10.40 -20.98 -15.38
C ALA A 304 11.66 -21.84 -15.18
N GLU A 305 12.65 -21.72 -16.07
CA GLU A 305 13.93 -22.45 -16.00
C GLU A 305 14.74 -22.10 -14.74
N SER A 306 14.62 -20.86 -14.26
CA SER A 306 15.23 -20.40 -13.01
C SER A 306 14.52 -20.96 -11.77
N GLY A 307 13.39 -21.67 -11.91
CA GLY A 307 12.65 -22.28 -10.81
C GLY A 307 11.62 -21.35 -10.13
N CYS A 308 11.41 -20.13 -10.65
CA CYS A 308 10.49 -19.17 -10.04
C CYS A 308 9.04 -19.68 -9.99
N THR A 309 8.65 -20.54 -10.94
CA THR A 309 7.31 -21.14 -11.01
C THR A 309 7.04 -22.20 -9.93
N GLY A 310 8.02 -22.53 -9.08
CA GLY A 310 7.81 -23.36 -7.89
C GLY A 310 6.79 -22.76 -6.93
N CYS A 311 6.82 -21.43 -6.74
CA CYS A 311 5.83 -20.68 -5.95
C CYS A 311 4.95 -19.78 -6.85
N HIS A 312 5.55 -19.14 -7.86
CA HIS A 312 4.84 -18.23 -8.79
C HIS A 312 4.18 -19.00 -9.94
N VAL A 313 3.27 -19.90 -9.60
CA VAL A 313 2.56 -20.76 -10.55
C VAL A 313 1.74 -19.93 -11.55
N PRO A 314 1.87 -20.14 -12.88
CA PRO A 314 1.27 -19.27 -13.89
C PRO A 314 -0.22 -18.99 -13.73
N ALA A 315 -1.02 -20.02 -13.41
CA ALA A 315 -2.46 -19.87 -13.24
C ALA A 315 -3.08 -20.88 -12.28
N LEU A 316 -4.14 -20.45 -11.60
CA LEU A 316 -4.99 -21.30 -10.77
C LEU A 316 -6.38 -21.47 -11.42
N ARG A 317 -6.97 -22.66 -11.26
CA ARG A 317 -8.29 -22.97 -11.81
C ARG A 317 -9.39 -22.38 -10.95
N SER A 318 -10.35 -21.68 -11.55
CA SER A 318 -11.59 -21.21 -10.93
C SER A 318 -12.83 -21.75 -11.67
N PRO A 319 -14.05 -21.56 -11.12
CA PRO A 319 -15.29 -21.89 -11.82
C PRO A 319 -15.49 -21.15 -13.15
N ARG A 320 -14.80 -20.03 -13.37
CA ARG A 320 -14.90 -19.22 -14.60
C ARG A 320 -13.85 -19.56 -15.65
N GLY A 321 -12.78 -20.27 -15.28
CA GLY A 321 -11.63 -20.54 -16.13
C GLY A 321 -10.32 -20.47 -15.35
N MET A 322 -9.20 -20.42 -16.06
CA MET A 322 -7.89 -20.20 -15.47
C MET A 322 -7.71 -18.72 -15.11
N ILE A 323 -7.21 -18.46 -13.90
CA ILE A 323 -6.85 -17.14 -13.39
C ILE A 323 -5.33 -17.02 -13.42
N PRO A 324 -4.74 -16.22 -14.34
CA PRO A 324 -3.30 -16.18 -14.58
C PRO A 324 -2.60 -15.18 -13.65
N LEU A 325 -2.60 -15.48 -12.35
CA LEU A 325 -2.10 -14.58 -11.32
C LEU A 325 -0.60 -14.75 -10.99
N TYR A 326 0.08 -15.79 -11.52
CA TYR A 326 1.47 -16.11 -11.17
C TYR A 326 1.70 -16.23 -9.65
N SER A 327 0.88 -17.05 -9.00
CA SER A 327 0.90 -17.30 -7.56
C SER A 327 0.10 -18.56 -7.26
N ASP A 328 0.60 -19.37 -6.33
CA ASP A 328 -0.10 -20.51 -5.72
C ASP A 328 -0.98 -20.12 -4.52
N LEU A 329 -0.87 -18.88 -4.02
CA LEU A 329 -1.53 -18.34 -2.82
C LEU A 329 -1.14 -19.04 -1.50
N LEU A 330 -0.04 -19.80 -1.50
CA LEU A 330 0.49 -20.49 -0.32
C LEU A 330 1.52 -19.63 0.41
N LEU A 331 1.80 -20.02 1.65
CA LEU A 331 2.88 -19.47 2.48
C LEU A 331 4.20 -20.15 2.12
N HIS A 332 5.25 -19.34 2.01
CA HIS A 332 6.63 -19.79 1.86
C HIS A 332 7.55 -19.04 2.82
N ASP A 333 8.53 -19.74 3.36
CA ASP A 333 9.58 -19.14 4.20
C ASP A 333 10.53 -18.29 3.34
N MET A 334 10.53 -16.98 3.57
CA MET A 334 11.42 -16.01 2.93
C MET A 334 12.77 -15.88 3.65
N GLY A 335 13.04 -16.72 4.65
CA GLY A 335 14.25 -16.71 5.46
C GLY A 335 14.28 -15.61 6.53
N PRO A 336 15.22 -15.68 7.48
CA PRO A 336 15.28 -14.75 8.62
C PRO A 336 15.58 -13.31 8.22
N GLU A 337 16.32 -13.08 7.12
CA GLU A 337 16.65 -11.72 6.63
C GLU A 337 15.45 -11.00 6.01
N ARG A 338 14.41 -11.75 5.62
CA ARG A 338 13.15 -11.21 5.09
C ARG A 338 11.96 -11.57 5.97
N GLY A 339 12.22 -12.05 7.19
CA GLY A 339 11.18 -12.24 8.19
C GLY A 339 10.87 -10.95 8.92
N ASP A 340 9.62 -10.81 9.33
CA ASP A 340 9.14 -9.69 10.15
C ASP A 340 9.02 -10.04 11.65
N GLY A 341 9.19 -11.32 12.00
CA GLY A 341 9.03 -11.83 13.36
C GLY A 341 7.58 -11.86 13.86
N VAL A 342 6.61 -11.53 13.00
CA VAL A 342 5.18 -11.43 13.30
C VAL A 342 4.47 -12.71 12.87
N ARG A 343 3.90 -13.44 13.84
CA ARG A 343 3.07 -14.61 13.59
C ARG A 343 1.63 -14.20 13.30
N MET A 344 1.01 -14.78 12.27
CA MET A 344 -0.40 -14.55 11.92
C MET A 344 -1.09 -15.87 11.57
N GLY A 345 -2.00 -16.34 12.41
CA GLY A 345 -2.55 -17.68 12.28
C GLY A 345 -1.45 -18.76 12.37
N GLU A 346 -1.32 -19.57 11.33
CA GLU A 346 -0.28 -20.61 11.20
C GLU A 346 1.02 -20.12 10.56
N ALA A 347 1.03 -18.90 10.02
CA ALA A 347 2.21 -18.31 9.43
C ALA A 347 3.20 -17.89 10.52
N SER A 348 4.44 -18.35 10.38
CA SER A 348 5.58 -17.92 11.17
C SER A 348 5.99 -16.47 10.85
N GLY A 349 6.99 -15.96 11.58
CA GLY A 349 7.54 -14.63 11.32
C GLY A 349 8.28 -14.50 9.98
N SER A 350 8.66 -15.61 9.33
CA SER A 350 9.37 -15.58 8.04
C SER A 350 8.52 -16.01 6.86
N GLU A 351 7.31 -16.50 7.12
CA GLU A 351 6.41 -16.99 6.07
C GLU A 351 5.53 -15.88 5.51
N PHE A 352 5.41 -15.83 4.19
CA PHE A 352 4.56 -14.91 3.46
C PHE A 352 3.82 -15.60 2.33
N ARG A 353 2.63 -15.10 2.02
CA ARG A 353 1.85 -15.54 0.88
C ARG A 353 2.54 -15.08 -0.41
N THR A 354 2.71 -15.98 -1.37
CA THR A 354 3.14 -15.64 -2.73
C THR A 354 2.19 -14.60 -3.32
N GLN A 355 2.67 -13.37 -3.56
CA GLN A 355 1.82 -12.31 -4.10
C GLN A 355 1.57 -12.54 -5.61
N PRO A 356 0.37 -12.18 -6.13
CA PRO A 356 0.12 -12.20 -7.57
C PRO A 356 1.12 -11.30 -8.31
N LEU A 357 1.66 -11.76 -9.44
CA LEU A 357 2.60 -10.95 -10.25
C LEU A 357 1.92 -10.17 -11.39
N TRP A 358 0.62 -10.31 -11.59
CA TRP A 358 -0.08 -9.44 -12.53
C TRP A 358 0.05 -7.96 -12.13
N GLY A 359 0.33 -7.08 -13.08
CA GLY A 359 0.54 -5.66 -12.77
C GLY A 359 1.83 -5.33 -11.99
N VAL A 360 2.74 -6.30 -11.76
CA VAL A 360 3.89 -6.10 -10.87
C VAL A 360 4.83 -4.99 -11.36
N GLY A 361 4.92 -4.74 -12.67
CA GLY A 361 5.71 -3.64 -13.22
C GLY A 361 5.30 -2.24 -12.74
N ALA A 362 4.04 -2.06 -12.32
CA ALA A 362 3.47 -0.74 -12.04
C ALA A 362 3.34 -0.39 -10.54
N VAL A 363 3.66 -1.33 -9.64
CA VAL A 363 3.28 -1.26 -8.20
C VAL A 363 4.47 -1.20 -7.24
N ALA A 364 5.66 -0.84 -7.72
CA ALA A 364 6.83 -0.58 -6.88
C ALA A 364 6.47 0.37 -5.71
N PRO A 365 7.13 0.26 -4.54
CA PRO A 365 8.24 -0.63 -4.22
C PRO A 365 7.81 -2.09 -3.97
N TYR A 366 8.78 -2.99 -3.88
CA TYR A 366 8.56 -4.44 -3.86
C TYR A 366 8.87 -5.09 -2.52
N LEU A 367 8.38 -6.33 -2.36
CA LEU A 367 8.38 -7.13 -1.14
C LEU A 367 7.39 -6.64 -0.08
N HIS A 368 7.29 -7.35 1.04
CA HIS A 368 6.24 -7.11 2.04
C HIS A 368 6.43 -5.81 2.83
N ASP A 369 7.68 -5.38 2.96
CA ASP A 369 8.17 -4.18 3.64
C ASP A 369 8.45 -3.03 2.64
N GLY A 370 8.32 -3.29 1.34
CA GLY A 370 8.67 -2.34 0.30
C GLY A 370 10.18 -2.07 0.22
N VAL A 371 11.07 -2.95 0.66
CA VAL A 371 12.53 -2.66 0.70
C VAL A 371 13.18 -2.50 -0.68
N ALA A 372 12.67 -3.15 -1.72
CA ALA A 372 13.24 -3.10 -3.08
C ALA A 372 12.62 -2.00 -3.94
N ASP A 373 13.45 -1.23 -4.65
CA ASP A 373 13.02 -0.19 -5.59
C ASP A 373 12.78 -0.75 -7.00
N THR A 374 13.44 -1.85 -7.36
CA THR A 374 13.34 -2.48 -8.69
C THR A 374 12.97 -3.97 -8.60
N LEU A 375 12.47 -4.54 -9.70
CA LEU A 375 12.19 -5.98 -9.79
C LEU A 375 13.46 -6.82 -9.67
N ASP A 376 14.57 -6.37 -10.26
CA ASP A 376 15.89 -7.00 -10.12
C ASP A 376 16.32 -7.07 -8.65
N GLU A 377 16.23 -5.95 -7.92
CA GLU A 377 16.49 -5.91 -6.49
C GLU A 377 15.55 -6.86 -5.72
N ALA A 378 14.26 -6.84 -6.03
CA ALA A 378 13.29 -7.71 -5.38
C ALA A 378 13.66 -9.19 -5.56
N ILE A 379 14.02 -9.62 -6.77
CA ILE A 379 14.46 -10.98 -7.06
C ILE A 379 15.71 -11.31 -6.23
N ARG A 380 16.73 -10.45 -6.24
CA ARG A 380 17.99 -10.65 -5.49
C ARG A 380 17.81 -10.72 -3.98
N LEU A 381 16.75 -10.11 -3.45
CA LEU A 381 16.44 -10.11 -2.02
C LEU A 381 15.62 -11.32 -1.56
N HIS A 382 15.19 -12.20 -2.47
CA HIS A 382 14.57 -13.48 -2.09
C HIS A 382 15.56 -14.35 -1.30
N ALA A 383 15.04 -15.04 -0.29
CA ALA A 383 15.81 -15.91 0.60
C ALA A 383 14.90 -17.06 1.07
N GLY A 384 15.38 -17.90 1.99
CA GLY A 384 14.64 -19.09 2.44
C GLY A 384 14.39 -20.07 1.30
N GLU A 385 13.14 -20.50 1.12
CA GLU A 385 12.74 -21.46 0.08
C GLU A 385 13.07 -20.96 -1.34
N ALA A 386 12.98 -19.65 -1.56
CA ALA A 386 13.27 -19.04 -2.86
C ALA A 386 14.77 -18.86 -3.16
N GLN A 387 15.67 -19.28 -2.26
CA GLN A 387 17.11 -19.05 -2.39
C GLN A 387 17.69 -19.70 -3.65
N ALA A 388 17.29 -20.93 -3.98
CA ALA A 388 17.79 -21.63 -5.16
C ALA A 388 17.39 -20.92 -6.46
N ALA A 389 16.15 -20.45 -6.56
CA ALA A 389 15.65 -19.72 -7.72
C ALA A 389 16.34 -18.35 -7.89
N ARG A 390 16.56 -17.64 -6.77
CA ARG A 390 17.38 -16.42 -6.78
C ARG A 390 18.78 -16.70 -7.30
N ASP A 391 19.45 -17.74 -6.80
CA ASP A 391 20.82 -18.04 -7.20
C ASP A 391 20.92 -18.43 -8.68
N ALA A 392 19.91 -19.13 -9.21
CA ALA A 392 19.79 -19.39 -10.64
C ALA A 392 19.69 -18.09 -11.44
N TYR A 393 18.80 -17.16 -11.03
CA TYR A 393 18.67 -15.83 -11.66
C TYR A 393 19.98 -15.04 -11.64
N VAL A 394 20.65 -14.98 -10.49
CA VAL A 394 21.91 -14.23 -10.32
C VAL A 394 23.04 -14.81 -11.18
N ALA A 395 23.00 -16.11 -11.46
CA ALA A 395 23.98 -16.79 -12.31
C ALA A 395 23.77 -16.57 -13.83
N LEU A 396 22.61 -16.08 -14.25
CA LEU A 396 22.34 -15.74 -15.65
C LEU A 396 23.20 -14.56 -16.14
N ALA A 397 23.35 -14.45 -17.47
CA ALA A 397 23.93 -13.25 -18.06
C ALA A 397 23.04 -12.03 -17.79
N GLN A 398 23.61 -10.83 -17.75
CA GLN A 398 22.84 -9.60 -17.49
C GLN A 398 21.71 -9.38 -18.53
N GLU A 399 21.94 -9.78 -19.78
CA GLU A 399 20.94 -9.73 -20.85
C GLU A 399 19.75 -10.65 -20.54
N ASP A 400 20.01 -11.87 -20.06
CA ASP A 400 18.98 -12.84 -19.67
C ASP A 400 18.23 -12.41 -18.39
N GLN A 401 18.94 -11.80 -17.42
CA GLN A 401 18.32 -11.19 -16.24
C GLN A 401 17.33 -10.10 -16.64
N GLN A 402 17.67 -9.29 -17.64
CA GLN A 402 16.80 -8.26 -18.17
C GLN A 402 15.58 -8.85 -18.91
N LEU A 403 15.72 -9.98 -19.61
CA LEU A 403 14.58 -10.66 -20.24
C LEU A 403 13.54 -11.08 -19.21
N ILE A 404 13.96 -11.64 -18.07
CA ILE A 404 13.04 -11.98 -16.96
C ILE A 404 12.32 -10.72 -16.45
N VAL A 405 13.04 -9.60 -16.26
CA VAL A 405 12.43 -8.33 -15.85
C VAL A 405 11.43 -7.84 -16.89
N THR A 406 11.75 -7.89 -18.18
CA THR A 406 10.84 -7.53 -19.28
C THR A 406 9.59 -8.41 -19.30
N PHE A 407 9.72 -9.70 -19.00
CA PHE A 407 8.56 -10.58 -18.83
C PHE A 407 7.68 -10.12 -17.66
N LEU A 408 8.25 -9.84 -16.49
CA LEU A 408 7.48 -9.38 -15.33
C LEU A 408 6.78 -8.04 -15.59
N GLU A 409 7.44 -7.10 -16.26
CA GLU A 409 6.85 -5.82 -16.68
C GLU A 409 5.69 -6.01 -17.67
N SER A 410 5.72 -7.07 -18.50
CA SER A 410 4.66 -7.40 -19.44
C SER A 410 3.40 -8.01 -18.81
N LEU A 411 3.42 -8.33 -17.50
CA LEU A 411 2.26 -8.89 -16.78
C LEU A 411 1.16 -7.84 -16.49
N GLY A 412 1.27 -6.66 -17.10
CA GLY A 412 0.21 -5.68 -17.25
C GLY A 412 0.52 -4.34 -16.60
N GLY A 413 -0.12 -3.27 -17.10
CA GLY A 413 0.02 -1.94 -16.53
C GLY A 413 1.32 -1.20 -16.87
N SER A 414 2.15 -1.73 -17.78
CA SER A 414 3.40 -1.09 -18.24
C SER A 414 3.13 0.34 -18.75
N ALA A 415 2.09 0.53 -19.57
CA ALA A 415 1.67 1.83 -20.09
C ALA A 415 1.16 2.82 -19.01
N GLN A 416 0.80 2.32 -17.82
CA GLN A 416 0.31 3.10 -16.68
C GLN A 416 1.37 3.24 -15.57
N THR A 417 2.58 2.72 -15.78
CA THR A 417 3.69 2.83 -14.83
C THR A 417 4.18 4.28 -14.79
N SER A 418 4.41 4.80 -13.58
CA SER A 418 4.95 6.15 -13.37
C SER A 418 6.04 6.18 -12.29
N ALA A 419 6.90 7.19 -12.37
CA ALA A 419 7.87 7.51 -11.32
C ALA A 419 7.21 8.14 -10.07
N GLY A 420 5.95 8.59 -10.18
CA GLY A 420 5.12 9.10 -9.08
C GLY A 420 3.67 8.66 -9.27
N LEU A 421 2.71 9.58 -9.09
CA LEU A 421 1.28 9.32 -9.35
C LEU A 421 0.80 9.87 -10.69
N LEU A 422 1.47 10.89 -11.24
CA LEU A 422 1.08 11.42 -12.53
C LEU A 422 1.53 10.46 -13.63
N PRO A 423 0.65 10.02 -14.54
CA PRO A 423 1.10 9.27 -15.70
C PRO A 423 2.00 10.15 -16.59
N PRO A 424 2.91 9.56 -17.39
CA PRO A 424 3.86 10.31 -18.23
C PRO A 424 3.22 11.34 -19.17
N ASP A 425 1.97 11.12 -19.57
CA ASP A 425 1.20 11.95 -20.49
C ASP A 425 0.13 12.82 -19.79
N ALA A 426 0.17 12.93 -18.46
CA ALA A 426 -0.77 13.74 -17.69
C ALA A 426 -0.85 15.16 -18.26
N PRO A 427 -2.04 15.66 -18.65
CA PRO A 427 -2.16 16.99 -19.24
C PRO A 427 -1.80 18.07 -18.22
N MET A 428 -1.32 19.21 -18.74
CA MET A 428 -1.21 20.42 -17.92
C MET A 428 -2.61 20.93 -17.59
N LEU A 429 -2.86 21.27 -16.32
CA LEU A 429 -4.11 21.90 -15.93
C LEU A 429 -4.24 23.30 -16.56
N PRO A 430 -5.47 23.79 -16.80
CA PRO A 430 -5.70 25.12 -17.37
C PRO A 430 -5.07 26.25 -16.56
N VAL A 431 -4.82 27.38 -17.22
CA VAL A 431 -4.33 28.60 -16.56
C VAL A 431 -5.32 29.07 -15.50
N GLY A 432 -4.84 29.33 -14.29
CA GLY A 432 -5.65 29.81 -13.17
C GLY A 432 -6.41 28.73 -12.39
N ASP A 433 -6.45 27.49 -12.89
CA ASP A 433 -6.95 26.35 -12.13
C ASP A 433 -5.93 25.94 -11.04
N TYR A 434 -6.39 25.30 -9.96
CA TYR A 434 -5.48 24.78 -8.94
C TYR A 434 -4.44 23.83 -9.57
N GLY A 435 -3.17 23.98 -9.21
CA GLY A 435 -2.07 23.20 -9.78
C GLY A 435 -1.74 23.52 -11.26
N GLY A 436 -2.50 24.42 -11.89
CA GLY A 436 -2.20 24.98 -13.21
C GLY A 436 -1.24 26.17 -13.13
N PRO A 437 -0.72 26.63 -14.28
CA PRO A 437 0.11 27.82 -14.35
C PRO A 437 -0.70 29.09 -14.04
N ASP A 438 -0.01 30.13 -13.55
CA ASP A 438 -0.59 31.43 -13.21
C ASP A 438 -0.95 32.28 -14.44
N ARG A 439 -0.34 31.98 -15.59
CA ARG A 439 -0.56 32.64 -16.88
C ARG A 439 -0.31 31.69 -18.03
N GLU A 440 -0.64 32.15 -19.23
CA GLU A 440 -0.19 31.50 -20.45
C GLU A 440 1.34 31.44 -20.51
N LEU A 441 1.86 30.24 -20.77
CA LEU A 441 3.29 29.95 -20.82
C LEU A 441 3.75 29.88 -22.28
N SER A 442 4.92 30.47 -22.56
CA SER A 442 5.64 30.20 -23.80
C SER A 442 6.06 28.73 -23.87
N ALA A 443 6.38 28.22 -25.06
CA ALA A 443 6.78 26.81 -25.21
C ALA A 443 7.96 26.40 -24.29
N PRO A 444 9.03 27.20 -24.12
CA PRO A 444 10.11 26.88 -23.17
C PRO A 444 9.66 26.89 -21.71
N GLU A 445 8.80 27.83 -21.32
CA GLU A 445 8.27 27.91 -19.95
C GLU A 445 7.35 26.73 -19.64
N LYS A 446 6.53 26.31 -20.61
CA LYS A 446 5.68 25.13 -20.48
C LYS A 446 6.51 23.86 -20.28
N ASP A 447 7.57 23.69 -21.07
CA ASP A 447 8.50 22.57 -20.93
C ASP A 447 9.20 22.59 -19.56
N GLN A 448 9.65 23.75 -19.09
CA GLN A 448 10.19 23.92 -17.74
C GLN A 448 9.18 23.59 -16.63
N PHE A 449 7.93 24.06 -16.75
CA PHE A 449 6.85 23.78 -15.82
C PHE A 449 6.56 22.28 -15.73
N LEU A 450 6.46 21.60 -16.88
CA LEU A 450 6.20 20.17 -16.94
C LEU A 450 7.34 19.35 -16.34
N ARG A 451 8.62 19.72 -16.58
CA ARG A 451 9.75 19.07 -15.91
C ARG A 451 9.72 19.29 -14.39
N GLY A 452 9.44 20.50 -13.93
CA GLY A 452 9.32 20.81 -12.50
C GLY A 452 8.21 20.00 -11.83
N ARG A 453 7.04 19.92 -12.49
CA ARG A 453 5.90 19.12 -12.03
C ARG A 453 6.24 17.63 -11.95
N ALA A 454 6.96 17.09 -12.93
CA ALA A 454 7.40 15.70 -12.89
C ALA A 454 8.36 15.42 -11.73
N VAL A 455 9.29 16.35 -11.43
CA VAL A 455 10.18 16.22 -10.25
C VAL A 455 9.40 16.33 -8.94
N PHE A 456 8.39 17.19 -8.88
CA PHE A 456 7.55 17.37 -7.69
C PHE A 456 6.73 16.11 -7.34
N ASP A 457 6.25 15.42 -8.38
CA ASP A 457 5.44 14.20 -8.27
C ASP A 457 6.26 12.93 -8.00
N ARG A 458 7.52 12.91 -8.45
CA ARG A 458 8.39 11.73 -8.45
C ARG A 458 8.73 11.25 -7.04
N ASP A 459 8.55 9.95 -6.82
CA ASP A 459 9.03 9.26 -5.63
C ASP A 459 10.57 9.16 -5.67
N ILE A 460 11.22 9.55 -4.58
CA ILE A 460 12.66 9.48 -4.38
C ILE A 460 12.94 8.13 -3.73
N THR A 461 13.60 7.26 -4.48
CA THR A 461 13.90 5.90 -4.08
C THR A 461 15.13 5.81 -3.17
N ARG A 462 15.37 4.67 -2.53
CA ARG A 462 16.60 4.47 -1.73
C ARG A 462 17.84 4.63 -2.61
N GLY A 463 17.82 4.02 -3.79
CA GLY A 463 18.88 4.16 -4.79
C GLY A 463 19.07 5.59 -5.32
N ALA A 464 18.05 6.45 -5.21
CA ALA A 464 18.08 7.84 -5.65
C ALA A 464 18.44 8.84 -4.53
N GLY A 465 18.84 8.35 -3.35
CA GLY A 465 19.31 9.20 -2.24
C GLY A 465 18.22 9.65 -1.27
N LEU A 466 17.12 8.90 -1.13
CA LEU A 466 16.17 9.07 -0.03
C LEU A 466 16.91 9.02 1.31
N GLY A 467 16.60 9.97 2.20
CA GLY A 467 17.27 10.07 3.50
C GLY A 467 17.05 8.87 4.41
N THR A 468 17.89 8.74 5.43
CA THR A 468 17.76 7.66 6.42
C THR A 468 16.55 7.83 7.33
N ALA A 469 16.05 9.07 7.49
CA ALA A 469 14.81 9.42 8.19
C ALA A 469 14.06 10.46 7.37
N PHE A 470 12.74 10.30 7.23
CA PHE A 470 11.90 11.12 6.36
C PHE A 470 10.43 11.11 6.79
N ASN A 471 9.69 12.14 6.37
CA ASN A 471 8.23 12.27 6.48
C ASN A 471 7.52 12.03 5.15
N GLY A 472 8.22 12.27 4.03
CA GLY A 472 7.76 12.03 2.68
C GLY A 472 8.91 11.55 1.80
N ASP A 473 8.59 10.85 0.71
CA ASP A 473 9.55 10.44 -0.32
C ASP A 473 9.38 11.24 -1.61
N SER A 474 8.52 12.26 -1.64
CA SER A 474 8.33 13.19 -2.75
C SER A 474 7.81 14.52 -2.23
N CYS A 475 7.85 15.58 -3.03
CA CYS A 475 7.18 16.84 -2.65
C CYS A 475 5.65 16.64 -2.60
N ARG A 476 5.11 15.85 -3.53
CA ARG A 476 3.69 15.47 -3.57
C ARG A 476 3.25 14.75 -2.30
N ALA A 477 4.09 13.94 -1.65
CA ALA A 477 3.71 13.20 -0.44
C ALA A 477 3.05 14.08 0.64
N CYS A 478 3.44 15.36 0.71
CA CYS A 478 2.86 16.33 1.63
C CYS A 478 2.02 17.42 0.94
N HIS A 479 2.26 17.73 -0.33
CA HIS A 479 1.62 18.86 -1.04
C HIS A 479 0.70 18.41 -2.19
N PHE A 480 -0.49 17.90 -1.89
CA PHE A 480 -1.33 17.26 -2.93
C PHE A 480 -2.84 17.43 -2.83
N ASP A 481 -3.38 18.05 -1.77
CA ASP A 481 -4.83 18.18 -1.60
C ASP A 481 -5.31 19.61 -1.86
N PRO A 482 -6.27 19.86 -2.78
CA PRO A 482 -7.00 18.91 -3.61
C PRO A 482 -6.27 18.45 -4.89
N VAL A 483 -5.15 19.08 -5.22
CA VAL A 483 -4.29 18.75 -6.36
C VAL A 483 -2.83 18.95 -5.97
N ILE A 484 -1.90 18.47 -6.79
CA ILE A 484 -0.45 18.69 -6.61
C ILE A 484 -0.14 20.19 -6.41
N GLY A 485 0.63 20.48 -5.38
CA GLY A 485 0.92 21.83 -4.89
C GLY A 485 -0.08 22.35 -3.85
N GLY A 486 -1.13 21.58 -3.59
CA GLY A 486 -2.08 21.81 -2.51
C GLY A 486 -1.48 21.56 -1.13
N SER A 487 -2.35 21.59 -0.14
CA SER A 487 -2.00 21.39 1.25
C SER A 487 -2.03 19.89 1.60
N GLY A 488 -1.41 19.48 2.70
CA GLY A 488 -1.49 18.09 3.17
C GLY A 488 -2.71 17.87 4.08
N PRO A 489 -3.46 16.76 3.96
CA PRO A 489 -4.43 16.37 4.99
C PRO A 489 -3.72 16.04 6.33
N SER A 490 -4.49 15.88 7.42
CA SER A 490 -3.94 15.69 8.77
C SER A 490 -3.08 14.43 8.94
N ASP A 491 -3.22 13.44 8.05
CA ASP A 491 -2.41 12.22 8.02
C ASP A 491 -1.07 12.37 7.27
N VAL A 492 -0.67 13.60 6.96
CA VAL A 492 0.69 13.94 6.53
C VAL A 492 1.21 15.17 7.28
N ASP A 493 0.58 15.51 8.41
CA ASP A 493 1.07 16.56 9.27
C ASP A 493 2.47 16.21 9.79
N VAL A 494 3.33 17.21 9.82
CA VAL A 494 4.69 17.02 10.28
C VAL A 494 4.73 17.23 11.78
N THR A 495 5.30 16.27 12.51
CA THR A 495 5.52 16.44 13.95
C THR A 495 6.80 17.23 14.18
N ARG A 496 6.67 18.39 14.82
CA ARG A 496 7.81 19.11 15.40
C ARG A 496 8.07 18.68 16.83
N GLN A 497 9.34 18.60 17.18
CA GLN A 497 9.82 18.33 18.54
C GLN A 497 10.63 19.49 19.10
N GLY A 498 10.59 19.65 20.42
CA GLY A 498 11.31 20.69 21.13
C GLY A 498 11.49 20.43 22.61
N ILE A 499 12.40 21.21 23.21
CA ILE A 499 12.56 21.31 24.65
C ILE A 499 12.13 22.71 25.06
N ILE A 500 11.06 22.80 25.85
CA ILE A 500 10.61 24.04 26.47
C ILE A 500 11.00 24.04 27.95
N GLU A 501 11.91 24.93 28.31
CA GLU A 501 12.33 25.18 29.69
C GLU A 501 12.11 26.65 30.03
N SER A 502 11.37 26.93 31.11
CA SER A 502 11.04 28.30 31.53
C SER A 502 10.47 29.20 30.40
N GLY A 503 9.70 28.61 29.49
CA GLY A 503 9.09 29.30 28.35
C GLY A 503 10.01 29.52 27.14
N VAL A 504 11.26 29.06 27.21
CA VAL A 504 12.22 29.15 26.11
C VAL A 504 12.23 27.84 25.32
N PHE A 505 11.94 27.91 24.03
CA PHE A 505 12.07 26.79 23.11
C PHE A 505 13.53 26.62 22.69
N THR A 506 14.03 25.38 22.76
CA THR A 506 15.32 24.99 22.22
C THR A 506 15.18 23.76 21.33
N ALA A 507 15.95 23.75 20.23
CA ALA A 507 15.99 22.60 19.34
C ALA A 507 16.68 21.42 20.04
N PRO A 508 16.12 20.20 19.97
CA PRO A 508 16.80 19.00 20.44
C PRO A 508 18.05 18.69 19.59
N SER A 509 18.84 17.71 20.05
CA SER A 509 20.09 17.34 19.38
C SER A 509 19.89 16.78 17.96
N GLY A 510 18.78 16.07 17.73
CA GLY A 510 18.37 15.57 16.41
C GLY A 510 17.64 16.58 15.53
N GLY A 511 17.59 17.86 15.92
CA GLY A 511 16.81 18.89 15.22
C GLY A 511 15.34 18.94 15.65
N THR A 512 14.58 19.85 15.04
CA THR A 512 13.18 20.10 15.43
C THR A 512 12.17 19.21 14.72
N MET A 513 12.62 18.32 13.84
CA MET A 513 11.75 17.44 13.06
C MET A 513 11.72 16.07 13.71
N ALA A 514 10.52 15.55 13.97
CA ALA A 514 10.33 14.21 14.47
C ALA A 514 9.79 13.35 13.32
N HIS A 515 10.71 12.73 12.58
CA HIS A 515 10.36 11.93 11.39
C HIS A 515 9.48 10.72 11.74
N HIS A 516 8.60 10.35 10.82
CA HIS A 516 7.70 9.20 10.96
C HIS A 516 8.32 7.90 10.46
N GLN A 517 9.18 7.98 9.44
CA GLN A 517 9.80 6.82 8.78
C GLN A 517 11.33 6.91 8.84
N SER A 518 11.97 5.74 8.88
CA SER A 518 13.41 5.63 8.66
C SER A 518 13.79 4.28 8.04
N LEU A 519 14.97 4.22 7.43
CA LEU A 519 15.48 3.01 6.79
C LEU A 519 15.98 1.99 7.83
N ASP A 520 16.60 2.46 8.92
CA ASP A 520 17.01 1.70 10.10
C ASP A 520 17.38 2.68 11.24
N PRO A 521 16.75 2.62 12.44
CA PRO A 521 15.61 1.78 12.84
C PRO A 521 14.36 2.05 11.99
N LEU A 522 13.29 1.26 12.09
CA LEU A 522 12.08 1.45 11.25
C LEU A 522 11.19 2.64 11.65
N ARG A 523 11.32 3.10 12.91
CA ARG A 523 10.71 4.34 13.41
C ARG A 523 11.81 5.15 14.08
N PRO A 524 12.05 6.41 13.69
CA PRO A 524 13.04 7.26 14.35
C PRO A 524 12.65 7.52 15.79
N ASP A 525 13.59 7.35 16.72
CA ASP A 525 13.40 7.82 18.09
C ASP A 525 13.47 9.35 18.14
N VAL A 526 12.70 9.93 19.06
CA VAL A 526 12.77 11.37 19.38
C VAL A 526 13.80 11.61 20.48
N ASP A 527 14.31 12.84 20.60
CA ASP A 527 15.25 13.15 21.68
C ASP A 527 14.60 12.85 23.04
N PRO A 528 15.22 12.05 23.93
CA PRO A 528 14.63 11.71 25.23
C PRO A 528 14.32 12.90 26.14
N LYS A 529 14.90 14.08 25.86
CA LYS A 529 14.61 15.33 26.58
C LYS A 529 13.43 16.11 26.01
N THR A 530 12.94 15.73 24.82
CA THR A 530 11.80 16.38 24.20
C THR A 530 10.60 16.34 25.13
N ASN A 531 10.04 17.52 25.43
CA ASN A 531 8.86 17.69 26.27
C ASN A 531 7.75 18.50 25.56
N PHE A 532 7.96 18.81 24.28
CA PHE A 532 7.05 19.55 23.45
C PHE A 532 6.95 18.91 22.07
N PHE A 533 5.72 18.70 21.63
CA PHE A 533 5.39 18.25 20.29
C PHE A 533 4.31 19.15 19.70
N GLU A 534 4.41 19.43 18.41
CA GLU A 534 3.44 20.25 17.67
C GLU A 534 3.21 19.59 16.31
N LEU A 535 1.96 19.28 15.99
CA LEU A 535 1.59 18.92 14.61
C LEU A 535 1.54 20.19 13.76
N ARG A 536 2.18 20.11 12.59
CA ARG A 536 2.22 21.20 11.62
C ARG A 536 1.69 20.75 10.28
N GLN A 537 0.61 21.41 9.89
CA GLN A 537 -0.02 21.21 8.61
C GLN A 537 0.89 21.69 7.47
N THR A 538 0.92 20.93 6.38
CA THR A 538 1.72 21.27 5.20
C THR A 538 1.02 22.37 4.38
N PRO A 539 1.58 23.59 4.26
CA PRO A 539 0.89 24.69 3.59
C PRO A 539 0.77 24.42 2.08
N PRO A 540 -0.30 24.92 1.42
CA PRO A 540 -0.35 24.92 -0.04
C PRO A 540 0.73 25.84 -0.60
N ILE A 541 1.30 25.49 -1.75
CA ILE A 541 2.34 26.28 -2.43
C ILE A 541 1.79 27.14 -3.58
N PHE A 542 0.47 27.21 -3.72
CA PHE A 542 -0.17 28.03 -4.74
C PHE A 542 0.26 29.49 -4.61
N GLY A 543 0.72 30.08 -5.73
CA GLY A 543 1.14 31.48 -5.75
C GLY A 543 2.47 31.79 -5.06
N PHE A 544 3.23 30.80 -4.61
CA PHE A 544 4.53 31.02 -3.93
C PHE A 544 5.50 31.87 -4.77
N GLY A 545 5.53 31.67 -6.09
CA GLY A 545 6.35 32.49 -6.98
C GLY A 545 5.93 33.97 -7.01
N LEU A 546 4.67 34.31 -6.74
CA LEU A 546 4.21 35.68 -6.61
C LEU A 546 4.58 36.26 -5.24
N ILE A 547 4.50 35.46 -4.17
CA ILE A 547 4.92 35.86 -2.81
C ILE A 547 6.43 36.18 -2.79
N ASP A 548 7.24 35.36 -3.46
CA ASP A 548 8.69 35.56 -3.56
C ASP A 548 9.06 36.90 -4.23
N GLN A 549 8.20 37.40 -5.12
CA GLN A 549 8.41 38.66 -5.84
C GLN A 549 7.98 39.91 -5.06
N ILE A 550 7.33 39.77 -3.90
CA ILE A 550 6.91 40.92 -3.10
C ILE A 550 8.15 41.67 -2.58
N PRO A 551 8.32 42.97 -2.84
CA PRO A 551 9.48 43.69 -2.32
C PRO A 551 9.39 43.82 -0.79
N ASP A 552 10.53 43.72 -0.09
CA ASP A 552 10.59 43.87 1.37
C ASP A 552 9.97 45.17 1.86
N SER A 553 10.11 46.26 1.09
CA SER A 553 9.48 47.55 1.39
C SER A 553 7.95 47.49 1.48
N ALA A 554 7.31 46.60 0.71
CA ALA A 554 5.86 46.42 0.79
C ALA A 554 5.46 45.71 2.09
N ILE A 555 6.24 44.71 2.54
CA ILE A 555 6.01 44.02 3.82
C ILE A 555 6.21 45.01 4.99
N LEU A 556 7.32 45.76 4.96
CA LEU A 556 7.66 46.73 6.01
C LEU A 556 6.66 47.89 6.09
N ALA A 557 6.02 48.27 4.98
CA ALA A 557 4.97 49.30 4.99
C ALA A 557 3.72 48.91 5.79
N HIS A 558 3.55 47.62 6.09
CA HIS A 558 2.46 47.07 6.91
C HIS A 558 2.92 46.62 8.30
N ALA A 559 4.18 46.85 8.67
CA ALA A 559 4.66 46.55 10.01
C ALA A 559 4.16 47.62 11.00
N ASP A 560 3.41 47.18 12.01
CA ASP A 560 2.98 48.00 13.14
C ASP A 560 3.24 47.27 14.46
N PRO A 561 4.50 47.15 14.90
CA PRO A 561 4.84 46.43 16.11
C PRO A 561 4.26 47.08 17.39
N THR A 562 3.82 48.33 17.30
CA THR A 562 3.38 49.14 18.44
C THR A 562 1.87 49.37 18.50
N ASP A 563 1.10 48.90 17.51
CA ASP A 563 -0.34 49.20 17.37
C ASP A 563 -0.55 50.73 17.38
N ALA A 564 0.19 51.39 16.48
CA ALA A 564 0.25 52.84 16.34
C ALA A 564 -1.09 53.44 15.88
N ASP A 565 -1.90 52.69 15.14
CA ASP A 565 -3.24 53.09 14.73
C ASP A 565 -4.35 52.68 15.71
N GLN A 566 -4.00 51.91 16.76
CA GLN A 566 -4.89 51.47 17.85
C GLN A 566 -6.07 50.62 17.38
N ASP A 567 -5.90 49.87 16.29
CA ASP A 567 -6.90 48.91 15.82
C ASP A 567 -6.83 47.56 16.57
N GLY A 568 -5.78 47.37 17.38
CA GLY A 568 -5.53 46.17 18.17
C GLY A 568 -4.67 45.12 17.47
N ILE A 569 -4.17 45.39 16.26
CA ILE A 569 -3.36 44.49 15.44
C ILE A 569 -1.90 44.92 15.48
N ARG A 570 -0.99 43.97 15.77
CA ARG A 570 0.46 44.22 15.83
C ARG A 570 1.22 43.38 14.82
N GLY A 571 1.24 43.84 13.57
CA GLY A 571 2.01 43.19 12.50
C GLY A 571 3.51 43.37 12.71
N VAL A 572 4.28 42.29 12.73
CA VAL A 572 5.75 42.32 12.83
C VAL A 572 6.35 41.57 11.65
N ALA A 573 7.24 42.23 10.91
CA ALA A 573 8.02 41.58 9.86
C ALA A 573 9.08 40.65 10.49
N HIS A 574 9.25 39.44 9.95
CA HIS A 574 10.24 38.50 10.47
C HIS A 574 11.60 38.76 9.81
N GLU A 575 12.49 39.42 10.53
CA GLU A 575 13.89 39.59 10.13
C GLU A 575 14.70 38.34 10.47
N LEU A 576 15.37 37.78 9.46
CA LEU A 576 16.22 36.60 9.59
C LEU A 576 17.63 37.00 10.04
N SER A 577 18.41 36.03 10.52
CA SER A 577 19.77 36.26 11.03
C SER A 577 20.76 36.77 9.99
N ASP A 578 20.47 36.58 8.70
CA ASP A 578 21.26 37.10 7.58
C ASP A 578 20.82 38.50 7.11
N GLY A 579 19.80 39.08 7.76
CA GLY A 579 19.26 40.40 7.46
C GLY A 579 18.18 40.44 6.37
N ARG A 580 17.80 39.30 5.76
CA ARG A 580 16.66 39.24 4.84
C ARG A 580 15.33 39.12 5.59
N LEU A 581 14.22 39.46 4.93
CA LEU A 581 12.89 39.17 5.46
C LEU A 581 12.43 37.76 5.07
N GLY A 582 11.96 37.01 6.06
CA GLY A 582 11.24 35.79 5.78
C GLY A 582 9.79 36.07 5.37
N ARG A 583 9.23 35.21 4.53
CA ARG A 583 7.94 35.42 3.86
C ARG A 583 7.16 34.13 3.58
N LEU A 584 7.81 32.97 3.59
CA LEU A 584 7.19 31.66 3.39
C LEU A 584 7.16 30.86 4.69
N GLY A 585 6.20 29.93 4.77
CA GLY A 585 5.94 29.09 5.93
C GLY A 585 5.12 29.78 7.03
N TRP A 586 4.62 29.00 7.99
CA TRP A 586 3.70 29.45 9.04
C TRP A 586 4.22 30.58 9.93
N LYS A 587 5.54 30.70 10.05
CA LYS A 587 6.18 31.76 10.84
C LYS A 587 6.95 32.75 9.96
N ALA A 588 6.71 32.76 8.65
CA ALA A 588 7.46 33.58 7.69
C ALA A 588 8.97 33.47 7.92
N ASN A 589 9.50 32.26 8.08
CA ASN A 589 10.88 32.01 8.48
C ASN A 589 11.79 31.62 7.30
N VAL A 590 11.24 31.59 6.09
CA VAL A 590 11.97 31.25 4.86
C VAL A 590 11.87 32.41 3.87
N PRO A 591 12.99 32.90 3.32
CA PRO A 591 13.00 34.15 2.55
C PRO A 591 12.71 33.96 1.06
N SER A 592 12.85 32.76 0.50
CA SER A 592 12.63 32.51 -0.93
C SER A 592 12.06 31.12 -1.23
N VAL A 593 11.45 30.94 -2.41
CA VAL A 593 10.90 29.64 -2.85
C VAL A 593 11.99 28.60 -3.02
N ALA A 594 13.15 29.01 -3.54
CA ALA A 594 14.30 28.12 -3.68
C ALA A 594 14.73 27.57 -2.31
N GLU A 595 14.78 28.41 -1.29
CA GLU A 595 15.13 27.99 0.08
C GLU A 595 14.05 27.18 0.76
N PHE A 596 12.77 27.43 0.46
CA PHE A 596 11.67 26.61 0.97
C PHE A 596 11.75 25.18 0.41
N ALA A 597 12.00 25.04 -0.89
CA ALA A 597 12.19 23.74 -1.51
C ALA A 597 13.42 23.01 -0.96
N ARG A 598 14.54 23.72 -0.74
CA ARG A 598 15.76 23.15 -0.15
C ARG A 598 15.54 22.66 1.28
N ASP A 599 14.84 23.46 2.09
CA ASP A 599 14.50 23.10 3.46
C ASP A 599 13.64 21.84 3.49
N GLY A 600 12.57 21.78 2.69
CA GLY A 600 11.73 20.59 2.60
C GLY A 600 12.49 19.34 2.15
N LEU A 601 13.30 19.44 1.09
CA LEU A 601 14.09 18.31 0.60
C LEU A 601 15.10 17.79 1.64
N SER A 602 15.75 18.69 2.38
CA SER A 602 16.80 18.30 3.34
C SER A 602 16.21 17.84 4.67
N ASN A 603 15.21 18.55 5.20
CA ASN A 603 14.65 18.28 6.52
C ASN A 603 13.48 17.29 6.51
N GLU A 604 12.68 17.21 5.44
CA GLU A 604 11.50 16.33 5.40
C GLU A 604 11.75 15.03 4.62
N VAL A 605 12.57 15.09 3.56
CA VAL A 605 12.89 13.93 2.70
C VAL A 605 14.29 13.36 3.00
N GLY A 606 15.17 14.19 3.56
CA GLY A 606 16.55 13.80 3.89
C GLY A 606 17.48 13.70 2.68
N VAL A 607 17.19 14.40 1.59
CA VAL A 607 18.04 14.47 0.40
C VAL A 607 19.12 15.54 0.59
N THR A 608 20.37 15.17 0.32
CA THR A 608 21.49 16.14 0.32
C THR A 608 21.48 16.98 -0.95
N LEU A 609 21.59 18.30 -0.79
CA LEU A 609 21.65 19.24 -1.91
C LEU A 609 23.02 19.93 -1.97
N ALA A 610 23.50 20.19 -3.19
CA ALA A 610 24.71 20.97 -3.38
C ALA A 610 24.55 22.37 -2.75
N ASP A 611 25.63 22.85 -2.12
CA ASP A 611 25.70 24.22 -1.60
C ASP A 611 25.51 25.23 -2.73
N GLN A 612 24.79 26.32 -2.44
CA GLN A 612 24.53 27.40 -3.39
C GLN A 612 24.82 28.75 -2.73
N PRO A 613 25.77 29.54 -3.27
CA PRO A 613 26.14 30.83 -2.69
C PRO A 613 24.93 31.78 -2.56
N GLY A 614 24.78 32.36 -1.36
CA GLY A 614 23.75 33.36 -1.07
C GLY A 614 22.44 32.80 -0.52
N LEU A 615 22.32 31.48 -0.37
CA LEU A 615 21.21 30.86 0.37
C LEU A 615 21.65 30.62 1.82
N SER A 616 20.78 30.90 2.78
CA SER A 616 21.06 30.78 4.22
C SER A 616 20.12 29.81 4.93
N PHE A 617 19.15 29.24 4.21
CA PHE A 617 18.13 28.34 4.73
C PHE A 617 18.11 27.00 3.96
N GLY A 618 17.77 25.91 4.66
CA GLY A 618 17.84 24.54 4.13
C GLY A 618 19.27 23.98 4.12
N PHE A 619 19.83 23.78 5.32
CA PHE A 619 21.20 23.31 5.53
C PHE A 619 21.45 21.91 4.92
N ALA A 620 22.69 21.73 4.44
CA ALA A 620 23.23 20.47 3.94
C ALA A 620 23.92 19.67 5.05
#